data_AF-A0A965G7E2-F1
#
_entry.id   AF-A0A965G7E2-F1
#
_cell.length_a   1.000
_cell.length_b   1.000
_cell.length_c   1.000
_cell.angle_alpha   90.00
_cell.angle_beta   90.00
_cell.angle_gamma   90.00
#
_symmetry.space_group_name_H-M   'P 1'
#
loop_
_entity.id
_entity.type
_entity.pdbx_description
1 polymer ?
#
loop_
_entity_poly.entity_id
_entity_poly.type
_entity_poly.pdbx_seq_one_letter_code
_entity_poly.pdbx_strand_id
1 'polypeptide(L)'
;MTPWSPPLPALVYAALLLTLAMASLCFGGIPRLRILFLPTPSAPAPTLNLSLAPLLFAATALGLTAWLFPSLLPGLAITIGLLLSILDGKKPAEQWGIFRFHPVSDTRFSLHSLLVLFLPILFLLLLSSGLFFLLGLPLEPQPAMVRFLQARDTETLLPFLTYALVIAPIGEEVFFRGTLFPWLAYRMPAIQAQWISGLAFGAVHMHAPTLIPLTFFGAALAGLYRTKNSLLPSILL
;
A
#
# COMPACT_ATOMS: atom_id res chain seq x y z
N MET A 1 -3.80 19.01 19.00
CA MET A 1 -2.97 18.00 18.31
C MET A 1 -2.73 16.87 19.30
N THR A 2 -3.08 15.63 18.97
CA THR A 2 -2.76 14.48 19.82
C THR A 2 -1.24 14.29 19.86
N PRO A 3 -0.64 14.03 21.03
CA PRO A 3 0.80 13.76 21.11
C PRO A 3 1.11 12.53 20.25
N TRP A 4 2.13 12.64 19.38
CA TRP A 4 2.61 11.51 18.59
C TRP A 4 3.17 10.46 19.54
N SER A 5 2.53 9.31 19.58
CA SER A 5 3.14 8.09 20.11
C SER A 5 3.96 7.47 18.97
N PRO A 6 5.21 7.04 19.24
CA PRO A 6 5.99 6.32 18.24
C PRO A 6 5.20 5.13 17.70
N PRO A 7 5.43 4.72 16.44
CA PRO A 7 4.86 3.47 15.96
C PRO A 7 5.19 2.39 17.00
N LEU A 8 4.18 1.60 17.36
CA LEU A 8 4.34 0.59 18.40
C LEU A 8 5.58 -0.26 18.09
N PRO A 9 6.33 -0.74 19.09
CA PRO A 9 7.53 -1.53 18.86
C PRO A 9 7.26 -2.63 17.83
N ALA A 10 8.27 -3.05 17.07
CA ALA A 10 8.15 -4.17 16.12
C ALA A 10 7.46 -5.40 16.76
N LEU A 11 7.60 -5.57 18.08
CA LEU A 11 6.92 -6.56 18.92
C LEU A 11 5.39 -6.53 18.86
N VAL A 12 4.76 -5.36 18.70
CA VAL A 12 3.29 -5.22 18.64
C VAL A 12 2.77 -5.50 17.23
N TYR A 13 3.48 -5.07 16.19
CA TYR A 13 3.19 -5.53 14.83
C TYR A 13 3.39 -7.04 14.70
N ALA A 14 4.46 -7.55 15.31
CA ALA A 14 4.68 -8.99 15.43
C ALA A 14 3.52 -9.63 16.18
N ALA A 15 3.02 -9.08 17.30
CA ALA A 15 1.89 -9.62 18.04
C ALA A 15 0.57 -9.62 17.24
N LEU A 16 0.33 -8.62 16.38
CA LEU A 16 -0.81 -8.57 15.45
C LEU A 16 -0.69 -9.64 14.34
N LEU A 17 0.49 -9.77 13.75
CA LEU A 17 0.78 -10.84 12.79
C LEU A 17 0.74 -12.22 13.47
N LEU A 18 1.14 -12.30 14.75
CA LEU A 18 1.11 -13.51 15.57
C LEU A 18 -0.32 -13.88 15.94
N THR A 19 -1.19 -12.92 16.25
CA THR A 19 -2.62 -13.19 16.48
C THR A 19 -3.31 -13.62 15.20
N LEU A 20 -2.89 -13.11 14.04
CA LEU A 20 -3.37 -13.60 12.74
C LEU A 20 -2.86 -15.00 12.40
N ALA A 21 -1.56 -15.25 12.64
CA ALA A 21 -0.96 -16.57 12.51
C ALA A 21 -1.62 -17.55 13.46
N MET A 22 -1.91 -17.15 14.70
CA MET A 22 -2.64 -17.95 15.69
C MET A 22 -4.09 -18.20 15.27
N ALA A 23 -4.80 -17.20 14.74
CA ALA A 23 -6.13 -17.41 14.18
C ALA A 23 -6.07 -18.44 13.04
N SER A 24 -5.08 -18.34 12.14
CA SER A 24 -4.83 -19.34 11.10
C SER A 24 -4.44 -20.72 11.65
N LEU A 25 -3.68 -20.79 12.74
CA LEU A 25 -3.32 -22.04 13.42
C LEU A 25 -4.57 -22.71 14.03
N CYS A 26 -5.47 -21.93 14.63
CA CYS A 26 -6.76 -22.38 15.16
C CYS A 26 -7.68 -22.98 14.09
N PHE A 27 -7.47 -22.67 12.79
CA PHE A 27 -8.23 -23.20 11.66
C PHE A 27 -7.43 -24.14 10.74
N GLY A 28 -6.40 -24.83 11.26
CA GLY A 28 -5.76 -25.97 10.59
C GLY A 28 -4.23 -25.93 10.44
N GLY A 29 -3.53 -25.14 11.27
CA GLY A 29 -2.09 -25.29 11.51
C GLY A 29 -1.13 -24.78 10.42
N ILE A 30 0.18 -24.93 10.68
CA ILE A 30 1.31 -24.58 9.79
C ILE A 30 1.19 -25.22 8.38
N PRO A 31 0.70 -26.48 8.23
CA PRO A 31 0.55 -27.09 6.90
C PRO A 31 -0.42 -26.35 5.98
N ARG A 32 -1.54 -25.84 6.49
CA ARG A 32 -2.49 -25.04 5.69
C ARG A 32 -1.92 -23.68 5.32
N LEU A 33 -1.21 -23.03 6.25
CA LEU A 33 -0.47 -21.81 5.95
C LEU A 33 0.50 -22.02 4.80
N ARG A 34 1.25 -23.13 4.81
CA ARG A 34 2.22 -23.45 3.76
C ARG A 34 1.58 -23.47 2.37
N ILE A 35 0.38 -24.01 2.22
CA ILE A 35 -0.34 -24.10 0.93
C ILE A 35 -0.61 -22.72 0.32
N LEU A 36 -0.86 -21.70 1.14
CA LEU A 36 -1.07 -20.31 0.70
C LEU A 36 0.19 -19.68 0.08
N PHE A 37 1.35 -20.25 0.36
CA PHE A 37 2.67 -19.84 -0.11
C PHE A 37 3.37 -20.96 -0.91
N LEU A 38 2.62 -21.86 -1.55
CA LEU A 38 3.18 -22.79 -2.53
C LEU A 38 2.88 -22.28 -3.95
N PRO A 39 3.88 -22.24 -4.85
CA PRO A 39 3.68 -21.78 -6.22
C PRO A 39 2.78 -22.73 -7.02
N THR A 40 1.92 -22.19 -7.88
CA THR A 40 1.30 -22.93 -8.99
C THR A 40 2.03 -22.66 -10.31
N PRO A 41 2.30 -23.69 -11.13
CA PRO A 41 3.07 -23.56 -12.37
C PRO A 41 2.49 -22.63 -13.46
N SER A 42 1.22 -22.22 -13.37
CA SER A 42 0.52 -21.44 -14.40
C SER A 42 -0.54 -20.49 -13.86
N ALA A 43 -0.24 -19.80 -12.75
CA ALA A 43 -1.19 -18.85 -12.16
C ALA A 43 -1.58 -17.72 -13.14
N PRO A 44 -2.89 -17.50 -13.40
CA PRO A 44 -3.37 -16.43 -14.26
C PRO A 44 -3.04 -15.04 -13.69
N ALA A 45 -3.31 -13.99 -14.47
CA ALA A 45 -3.15 -12.62 -14.01
C ALA A 45 -3.95 -12.36 -12.71
N PRO A 46 -3.40 -11.57 -11.78
CA PRO A 46 -4.02 -11.32 -10.49
C PRO A 46 -5.29 -10.50 -10.68
N THR A 47 -6.41 -11.12 -10.34
CA THR A 47 -7.75 -10.51 -10.26
C THR A 47 -8.31 -10.72 -8.85
N LEU A 48 -9.42 -10.09 -8.49
CA LEU A 48 -10.19 -10.52 -7.30
C LEU A 48 -11.69 -10.49 -7.62
N ASN A 49 -12.34 -11.64 -7.50
CA ASN A 49 -13.77 -11.81 -7.81
C ASN A 49 -14.63 -11.84 -6.53
N LEU A 50 -14.34 -10.92 -5.60
CA LEU A 50 -15.16 -10.74 -4.40
C LEU A 50 -16.33 -9.82 -4.66
N SER A 51 -17.46 -10.05 -3.98
CA SER A 51 -18.55 -9.08 -3.93
C SER A 51 -18.09 -7.75 -3.30
N LEU A 52 -18.90 -6.70 -3.42
CA LEU A 52 -18.54 -5.38 -2.89
C LEU A 52 -18.50 -5.34 -1.35
N ALA A 53 -19.30 -6.17 -0.67
CA ALA A 53 -19.45 -6.09 0.78
C ALA A 53 -18.15 -6.34 1.58
N PRO A 54 -17.34 -7.39 1.31
CA PRO A 54 -16.05 -7.57 1.98
C PRO A 54 -15.08 -6.40 1.76
N LEU A 55 -15.10 -5.80 0.57
CA LEU A 55 -14.27 -4.65 0.21
C LEU A 55 -14.68 -3.38 0.98
N LEU A 56 -15.99 -3.13 1.12
CA LEU A 56 -16.49 -2.01 1.92
C LEU A 56 -16.17 -2.18 3.40
N PHE A 57 -16.32 -3.41 3.93
CA PHE A 57 -15.95 -3.71 5.31
C PHE A 57 -14.45 -3.46 5.54
N ALA A 58 -13.60 -3.96 4.64
CA ALA A 58 -12.16 -3.74 4.66
C ALA A 58 -11.80 -2.25 4.61
N ALA A 59 -12.37 -1.49 3.68
CA ALA A 59 -12.13 -0.06 3.54
C ALA A 59 -12.58 0.71 4.80
N THR A 60 -13.71 0.33 5.39
CA THR A 60 -14.21 0.93 6.64
C THR A 60 -13.28 0.63 7.82
N ALA A 61 -12.84 -0.62 7.97
CA ALA A 61 -11.91 -1.02 9.03
C ALA A 61 -10.56 -0.29 8.91
N LEU A 62 -10.04 -0.15 7.69
CA LEU A 62 -8.81 0.62 7.42
C LEU A 62 -9.01 2.11 7.69
N GLY A 63 -10.13 2.71 7.26
CA GLY A 63 -10.45 4.11 7.52
C GLY A 63 -10.55 4.42 9.02
N LEU A 64 -11.27 3.57 9.78
CA LEU A 64 -11.37 3.68 11.23
C LEU A 64 -9.99 3.53 11.90
N THR A 65 -9.17 2.59 11.43
CA THR A 65 -7.82 2.38 11.95
C THR A 65 -6.90 3.54 11.63
N ALA A 66 -6.97 4.10 10.42
CA ALA A 66 -6.20 5.30 10.05
C ALA A 66 -6.55 6.49 10.95
N TRP A 67 -7.82 6.60 11.36
CA TRP A 67 -8.29 7.66 12.25
C TRP A 67 -7.89 7.45 13.72
N LEU A 68 -8.09 6.23 14.25
CA LEU A 68 -7.94 5.93 15.67
C LEU A 68 -6.52 5.46 16.03
N PHE A 69 -5.91 4.65 15.17
CA PHE A 69 -4.65 3.93 15.42
C PHE A 69 -3.78 3.85 14.16
N PRO A 70 -3.32 4.99 13.60
CA PRO A 70 -2.62 5.02 12.31
C PRO A 70 -1.35 4.15 12.27
N SER A 71 -0.70 3.94 13.42
CA SER A 71 0.41 2.98 13.52
C SER A 71 -0.02 1.57 13.11
N LEU A 72 -1.20 1.09 13.51
CA LEU A 72 -1.66 -0.27 13.18
C LEU A 72 -2.10 -0.46 11.72
N LEU A 73 -2.25 0.64 10.96
CA LEU A 73 -2.82 0.62 9.62
C LEU A 73 -2.12 -0.35 8.65
N PRO A 74 -0.77 -0.39 8.54
CA PRO A 74 -0.12 -1.30 7.59
C PRO A 74 -0.31 -2.78 7.97
N GLY A 75 -0.29 -3.11 9.26
CA GLY A 75 -0.52 -4.48 9.74
C GLY A 75 -1.95 -4.96 9.44
N LEU A 76 -2.93 -4.06 9.62
CA LEU A 76 -4.31 -4.36 9.24
C LEU A 76 -4.48 -4.46 7.73
N ALA A 77 -3.81 -3.63 6.94
CA ALA A 77 -3.85 -3.69 5.48
C ALA A 77 -3.33 -5.04 4.94
N ILE A 78 -2.22 -5.53 5.49
CA ILE A 78 -1.66 -6.85 5.17
C ILE A 78 -2.66 -7.96 5.54
N THR A 79 -3.19 -7.88 6.75
CA THR A 79 -4.20 -8.81 7.28
C THR A 79 -5.42 -8.90 6.38
N ILE A 80 -5.98 -7.76 6.01
CA ILE A 80 -7.14 -7.67 5.13
C ILE A 80 -6.80 -8.23 3.74
N GLY A 81 -5.64 -7.89 3.17
CA GLY A 81 -5.21 -8.43 1.88
C GLY A 81 -5.09 -9.95 1.88
N LEU A 82 -4.57 -10.54 2.96
CA LEU A 82 -4.53 -12.00 3.16
C LEU A 82 -5.95 -12.57 3.20
N LEU A 83 -6.81 -12.04 4.06
CA LEU A 83 -8.16 -12.54 4.27
C LEU A 83 -8.99 -12.45 2.98
N LEU A 84 -8.95 -11.32 2.27
CA LEU A 84 -9.69 -11.15 1.03
C LEU A 84 -9.18 -12.08 -0.07
N SER A 85 -7.87 -12.28 -0.19
CA SER A 85 -7.31 -13.27 -1.13
C SER A 85 -7.80 -14.69 -0.83
N ILE A 86 -7.81 -15.08 0.46
CA ILE A 86 -8.28 -16.40 0.90
C ILE A 86 -9.79 -16.56 0.65
N LEU A 87 -10.60 -15.54 0.94
CA LEU A 87 -12.04 -15.56 0.71
C LEU A 87 -12.39 -15.69 -0.79
N ASP A 88 -11.53 -15.20 -1.68
CA ASP A 88 -11.67 -15.36 -3.14
C ASP A 88 -11.14 -16.71 -3.65
N GLY A 89 -10.67 -17.59 -2.75
CA GLY A 89 -10.05 -18.87 -3.11
C GLY A 89 -8.66 -18.73 -3.73
N LYS A 90 -8.03 -17.55 -3.61
CA LYS A 90 -6.70 -17.27 -4.17
C LYS A 90 -5.61 -17.46 -3.13
N LYS A 91 -4.42 -17.79 -3.61
CA LYS A 91 -3.20 -17.81 -2.80
C LYS A 91 -2.60 -16.41 -2.74
N PRO A 92 -2.47 -15.80 -1.55
CA PRO A 92 -1.88 -14.46 -1.42
C PRO A 92 -0.50 -14.34 -2.06
N ALA A 93 0.35 -15.36 -1.93
CA ALA A 93 1.70 -15.33 -2.49
C ALA A 93 1.74 -15.22 -4.02
N GLU A 94 0.78 -15.84 -4.71
CA GLU A 94 0.65 -15.76 -6.16
C GLU A 94 0.03 -14.42 -6.60
N GLN A 95 -0.96 -13.95 -5.84
CA GLN A 95 -1.62 -12.66 -6.04
C GLN A 95 -0.64 -11.49 -5.88
N TRP A 96 0.24 -11.58 -4.89
CA TRP A 96 1.25 -10.56 -4.59
C TRP A 96 2.54 -10.74 -5.39
N GLY A 97 2.62 -11.83 -6.17
CA GLY A 97 3.76 -12.13 -7.03
C GLY A 97 5.04 -12.45 -6.29
N ILE A 98 4.97 -12.99 -5.06
CA ILE A 98 6.14 -13.33 -4.24
C ILE A 98 7.08 -14.31 -4.97
N PHE A 99 6.52 -15.26 -5.72
CA PHE A 99 7.32 -16.21 -6.52
C PHE A 99 7.85 -15.64 -7.84
N ARG A 100 7.43 -14.43 -8.22
CA ARG A 100 7.86 -13.74 -9.44
C ARG A 100 8.92 -12.68 -9.16
N PHE A 101 9.44 -12.63 -7.93
CA PHE A 101 10.49 -11.69 -7.54
C PHE A 101 11.76 -12.01 -8.32
N HIS A 102 12.21 -11.05 -9.10
CA HIS A 102 13.52 -11.08 -9.76
C HIS A 102 14.32 -9.90 -9.22
N PRO A 103 14.93 -10.01 -8.01
CA PRO A 103 15.38 -8.87 -7.23
C PRO A 103 16.22 -7.85 -8.02
N VAL A 104 17.16 -8.32 -8.84
CA VAL A 104 18.02 -7.44 -9.66
C VAL A 104 17.22 -6.74 -10.75
N SER A 105 16.39 -7.47 -11.50
CA SER A 105 15.57 -6.93 -12.60
C SER A 105 14.49 -5.99 -12.08
N ASP A 106 13.87 -6.33 -10.96
CA ASP A 106 12.83 -5.54 -10.31
C ASP A 106 13.41 -4.27 -9.69
N THR A 107 14.55 -4.36 -9.01
CA THR A 107 15.26 -3.17 -8.49
C THR A 107 15.67 -2.23 -9.62
N ARG A 108 16.26 -2.75 -10.71
CA ARG A 108 16.61 -1.93 -11.88
C ARG A 108 15.39 -1.27 -12.49
N PHE A 109 14.28 -1.99 -12.58
CA PHE A 109 13.03 -1.47 -13.13
C PHE A 109 12.40 -0.40 -12.22
N SER A 110 12.43 -0.57 -10.90
CA SER A 110 12.00 0.45 -9.92
C SER A 110 12.88 1.69 -9.99
N LEU A 111 14.20 1.54 -10.02
CA LEU A 111 15.12 2.68 -10.15
C LEU A 111 14.89 3.45 -11.45
N HIS A 112 14.74 2.75 -12.56
CA HIS A 112 14.39 3.40 -13.83
C HIS A 112 13.05 4.12 -13.74
N SER A 113 12.04 3.48 -13.14
CA SER A 113 10.72 4.09 -12.94
C SER A 113 10.79 5.33 -12.05
N LEU A 114 11.60 5.30 -10.98
CA LEU A 114 11.86 6.44 -10.10
C LEU A 114 12.42 7.62 -10.89
N LEU A 115 13.47 7.38 -11.68
CA LEU A 115 14.12 8.42 -12.48
C LEU A 115 13.17 9.02 -13.53
N VAL A 116 12.34 8.21 -14.17
CA VAL A 116 11.37 8.66 -15.18
C VAL A 116 10.21 9.42 -14.54
N LEU A 117 9.72 8.97 -13.38
CA LEU A 117 8.54 9.54 -12.73
C LEU A 117 8.87 10.76 -11.85
N PHE A 118 10.12 10.92 -11.41
CA PHE A 118 10.52 11.99 -10.51
C PHE A 118 10.14 13.38 -11.04
N LEU A 119 10.57 13.74 -12.26
CA LEU A 119 10.30 15.06 -12.82
C LEU A 119 8.80 15.32 -13.08
N PRO A 120 8.03 14.40 -13.71
CA PRO A 120 6.59 14.58 -13.87
C PRO A 120 5.84 14.73 -12.54
N ILE A 121 6.15 13.91 -11.53
CA ILE A 121 5.48 13.99 -10.22
C ILE A 121 5.87 15.28 -9.48
N LEU A 122 7.14 15.67 -9.53
CA LEU A 122 7.60 16.95 -8.96
C LEU A 122 6.90 18.14 -9.64
N PHE A 123 6.80 18.12 -10.98
CA PHE A 123 6.08 19.14 -11.72
C PHE A 123 4.61 19.24 -11.29
N LEU A 124 3.91 18.10 -11.18
CA LEU A 124 2.52 18.09 -10.71
C LEU A 124 2.37 18.60 -9.28
N LEU A 125 3.32 18.28 -8.40
CA LEU A 125 3.34 18.79 -7.03
C LEU A 125 3.52 20.31 -7.00
N LEU A 126 4.48 20.83 -7.76
CA LEU A 126 4.74 22.27 -7.84
C LEU A 126 3.56 23.02 -8.48
N LEU A 127 2.98 22.47 -9.55
CA LEU A 127 1.80 23.02 -10.21
C LEU A 127 0.61 23.07 -9.25
N SER A 128 0.31 21.95 -8.58
CA SER A 128 -0.79 21.87 -7.62
C SER A 128 -0.60 22.84 -6.46
N SER A 129 0.61 22.89 -5.89
CA SER A 129 0.94 23.83 -4.82
C SER A 129 0.84 25.29 -5.29
N GLY A 130 1.35 25.60 -6.48
CA GLY A 130 1.27 26.93 -7.08
C GLY A 130 -0.18 27.38 -7.32
N LEU A 131 -1.06 26.49 -7.78
CA LEU A 131 -2.48 26.79 -7.94
C LEU A 131 -3.15 27.10 -6.60
N PHE A 132 -2.90 26.32 -5.55
CA PHE A 132 -3.43 26.62 -4.22
C PHE A 132 -2.95 27.99 -3.72
N PHE A 133 -1.68 28.33 -3.94
CA PHE A 133 -1.12 29.62 -3.56
C PHE A 133 -1.80 30.77 -4.30
N LEU A 134 -1.93 30.66 -5.63
CA LEU A 134 -2.55 31.67 -6.47
C LEU A 134 -4.05 31.86 -6.16
N LEU A 135 -4.74 30.81 -5.74
CA LEU A 135 -6.15 30.84 -5.36
C LEU A 135 -6.39 31.25 -3.89
N GLY A 136 -5.32 31.52 -3.12
CA GLY A 136 -5.43 31.85 -1.70
C GLY A 136 -5.96 30.70 -0.84
N LEU A 137 -5.80 29.45 -1.30
CA LEU A 137 -6.21 28.25 -0.58
C LEU A 137 -5.14 27.83 0.45
N PRO A 138 -5.52 27.11 1.53
CA PRO A 138 -4.56 26.66 2.54
C PRO A 138 -3.46 25.76 1.96
N LEU A 139 -2.21 26.10 2.25
CA LEU A 139 -1.00 25.37 1.84
C LEU A 139 -0.21 24.92 3.06
N GLU A 140 -0.77 23.98 3.79
CA GLU A 140 -0.09 23.37 4.92
C GLU A 140 0.80 22.22 4.45
N PRO A 141 2.00 22.04 5.04
CA PRO A 141 2.80 20.86 4.77
C PRO A 141 2.08 19.59 5.25
N GLN A 142 2.31 18.47 4.58
CA GLN A 142 1.78 17.18 5.04
C GLN A 142 2.28 16.86 6.46
N PRO A 143 1.43 16.31 7.36
CA PRO A 143 1.83 15.98 8.73
C PRO A 143 3.06 15.07 8.82
N ALA A 144 3.23 14.15 7.87
CA ALA A 144 4.42 13.29 7.81
C ALA A 144 5.70 14.09 7.54
N MET A 145 5.64 15.10 6.66
CA MET A 145 6.77 16.00 6.37
C MET A 145 7.13 16.84 7.59
N VAL A 146 6.14 17.42 8.27
CA VAL A 146 6.37 18.20 9.50
C VAL A 146 7.10 17.36 10.54
N ARG A 147 6.67 16.10 10.75
CA ARG A 147 7.30 15.17 11.69
C ARG A 147 8.72 14.82 11.29
N PHE A 148 8.97 14.58 10.01
CA PHE A 148 10.33 14.34 9.51
C PHE A 148 11.26 15.52 9.81
N LEU A 149 10.80 16.75 9.55
CA LEU A 149 11.58 17.97 9.81
C LEU A 149 11.78 18.25 11.31
N GLN A 150 10.89 17.73 12.16
CA GLN A 150 10.96 17.87 13.62
C GLN A 150 11.79 16.78 14.30
N ALA A 151 12.03 15.63 13.66
CA ALA A 151 12.86 14.56 14.22
C ALA A 151 14.33 15.02 14.29
N ARG A 152 14.85 15.18 15.52
CA ARG A 152 16.23 15.68 15.76
C ARG A 152 17.19 14.62 16.30
N ASP A 153 16.66 13.48 16.75
CA ASP A 153 17.41 12.40 17.39
C ASP A 153 17.18 11.07 16.68
N THR A 154 18.13 10.15 16.82
CA THR A 154 18.09 8.82 16.21
C THR A 154 16.94 7.96 16.73
N GLU A 155 16.55 8.12 18.00
CA GLU A 155 15.50 7.34 18.63
C GLU A 155 14.13 7.64 18.02
N THR A 156 13.90 8.87 17.56
CA THR A 156 12.69 9.29 16.85
C THR A 156 12.80 9.04 15.34
N LEU A 157 13.95 9.35 14.74
CA LEU A 157 14.15 9.29 13.30
C LEU A 157 14.14 7.85 12.76
N LEU A 158 14.84 6.93 13.43
CA LEU A 158 14.97 5.55 12.96
C LEU A 158 13.62 4.81 12.86
N PRO A 159 12.75 4.79 13.90
CA PRO A 159 11.45 4.16 13.78
C PRO A 159 10.52 4.89 12.81
N PHE A 160 10.61 6.22 12.71
CA PHE A 160 9.87 6.98 11.71
C PHE A 160 10.26 6.58 10.28
N LEU A 161 11.56 6.54 9.96
CA LEU A 161 12.04 6.14 8.64
C LEU A 161 11.73 4.68 8.33
N THR A 162 11.88 3.79 9.31
CA THR A 162 11.51 2.37 9.15
C THR A 162 10.03 2.23 8.82
N TYR A 163 9.18 2.98 9.52
CA TYR A 163 7.76 2.99 9.23
C TYR A 163 7.46 3.55 7.84
N ALA A 164 7.96 4.76 7.53
CA ALA A 164 7.64 5.48 6.30
C ALA A 164 8.24 4.86 5.03
N LEU A 165 9.42 4.22 5.13
CA LEU A 165 10.14 3.68 3.97
C LEU A 165 9.97 2.18 3.77
N VAL A 166 9.47 1.45 4.78
CA VAL A 166 9.34 -0.02 4.70
C VAL A 166 7.94 -0.47 5.08
N ILE A 167 7.49 -0.17 6.30
CA ILE A 167 6.24 -0.74 6.83
C ILE A 167 5.01 -0.19 6.09
N ALA A 168 4.91 1.13 5.95
CA ALA A 168 3.81 1.79 5.26
C ALA A 168 3.74 1.41 3.77
N PRO A 169 4.83 1.49 2.97
CA PRO A 169 4.80 1.05 1.58
C PRO A 169 4.34 -0.40 1.40
N ILE A 170 4.80 -1.34 2.23
CA ILE A 170 4.33 -2.73 2.15
C ILE A 170 2.82 -2.83 2.39
N GLY A 171 2.31 -2.18 3.44
CA GLY A 171 0.88 -2.20 3.76
C GLY A 171 0.02 -1.54 2.68
N GLU A 172 0.45 -0.39 2.19
CA GLU A 172 -0.20 0.34 1.10
C GLU A 172 -0.23 -0.52 -0.17
N GLU A 173 0.89 -1.09 -0.58
CA GLU A 173 0.96 -1.90 -1.80
C GLU A 173 0.12 -3.19 -1.71
N VAL A 174 0.08 -3.85 -0.55
CA VAL A 174 -0.79 -5.02 -0.35
C VAL A 174 -2.28 -4.65 -0.49
N PHE A 175 -2.70 -3.51 0.06
CA PHE A 175 -4.09 -3.07 -0.07
C PHE A 175 -4.39 -2.54 -1.47
N PHE A 176 -3.62 -1.59 -1.98
CA PHE A 176 -3.93 -0.95 -3.25
C PHE A 176 -3.65 -1.86 -4.45
N ARG A 177 -2.50 -2.55 -4.49
CA ARG A 177 -2.05 -3.32 -5.67
C ARG A 177 -2.33 -4.80 -5.51
N GLY A 178 -2.25 -5.32 -4.28
CA GLY A 178 -2.63 -6.70 -3.99
C GLY A 178 -4.15 -6.94 -3.93
N THR A 179 -4.93 -5.90 -3.63
CA THR A 179 -6.39 -6.02 -3.40
C THR A 179 -7.25 -5.11 -4.28
N LEU A 180 -7.20 -3.79 -4.09
CA LEU A 180 -8.13 -2.86 -4.74
C LEU A 180 -7.99 -2.87 -6.28
N PHE A 181 -6.77 -2.76 -6.79
CA PHE A 181 -6.52 -2.78 -8.23
C PHE A 181 -6.96 -4.10 -8.89
N PRO A 182 -6.60 -5.30 -8.40
CA PRO A 182 -7.11 -6.57 -8.94
C PRO A 182 -8.64 -6.70 -8.87
N TRP A 183 -9.29 -6.17 -7.83
CA TRP A 183 -10.74 -6.16 -7.70
C TRP A 183 -11.42 -5.25 -8.74
N LEU A 184 -10.83 -4.06 -8.99
CA LEU A 184 -11.26 -3.14 -10.04
C LEU A 184 -11.02 -3.73 -11.43
N ALA A 185 -9.81 -4.24 -11.69
CA ALA A 185 -9.40 -4.78 -13.00
C ALA A 185 -10.20 -6.01 -13.42
N TYR A 186 -10.84 -6.71 -12.47
CA TYR A 186 -11.81 -7.76 -12.76
C TYR A 186 -13.15 -7.23 -13.33
N ARG A 187 -13.50 -5.97 -13.07
CA ARG A 187 -14.81 -5.36 -13.38
C ARG A 187 -14.78 -4.30 -14.47
N MET A 188 -13.60 -3.78 -14.81
CA MET A 188 -13.44 -2.70 -15.76
C MET A 188 -12.09 -2.80 -16.49
N PRO A 189 -11.92 -2.08 -17.62
CA PRO A 189 -10.65 -2.03 -18.34
C PRO A 189 -9.48 -1.67 -17.41
N ALA A 190 -8.34 -2.36 -17.59
CA ALA A 190 -7.18 -2.24 -16.69
C ALA A 190 -6.66 -0.81 -16.54
N ILE A 191 -6.80 0.03 -17.56
CA ILE A 191 -6.41 1.45 -17.50
C ILE A 191 -7.36 2.25 -16.60
N GLN A 192 -8.67 2.00 -16.65
CA GLN A 192 -9.63 2.64 -15.75
C GLN A 192 -9.39 2.20 -14.30
N ALA A 193 -9.18 0.89 -14.08
CA ALA A 193 -8.83 0.35 -12.78
C ALA A 193 -7.56 0.97 -12.19
N GLN A 194 -6.53 1.19 -13.04
CA GLN A 194 -5.28 1.83 -12.67
C GLN A 194 -5.49 3.26 -12.17
N TRP A 195 -6.27 4.08 -12.89
CA TRP A 195 -6.54 5.47 -12.50
C TRP A 195 -7.47 5.57 -11.29
N ILE A 196 -8.49 4.72 -11.18
CA ILE A 196 -9.39 4.72 -10.01
C ILE A 196 -8.64 4.26 -8.75
N SER A 197 -7.77 3.24 -8.86
CA SER A 197 -6.89 2.84 -7.78
C SER A 197 -5.92 3.96 -7.38
N GLY A 198 -5.34 4.67 -8.37
CA GLY A 198 -4.52 5.86 -8.13
C GLY A 198 -5.27 6.98 -7.42
N LEU A 199 -6.50 7.28 -7.85
CA LEU A 199 -7.33 8.30 -7.21
C LEU A 199 -7.65 7.94 -5.76
N ALA A 200 -8.01 6.67 -5.50
CA ALA A 200 -8.21 6.19 -4.14
C ALA A 200 -6.94 6.33 -3.30
N PHE A 201 -5.76 6.00 -3.86
CA PHE A 201 -4.47 6.19 -3.20
C PHE A 201 -4.21 7.66 -2.83
N GLY A 202 -4.45 8.60 -3.76
CA GLY A 202 -4.31 10.02 -3.46
C GLY A 202 -5.32 10.53 -2.42
N ALA A 203 -6.57 10.04 -2.48
CA ALA A 203 -7.65 10.48 -1.60
C ALA A 203 -7.44 10.09 -0.13
N VAL A 204 -6.92 8.89 0.15
CA VAL A 204 -6.71 8.43 1.54
C VAL A 204 -5.69 9.26 2.31
N HIS A 205 -4.86 10.04 1.62
CA HIS A 205 -3.90 10.95 2.25
C HIS A 205 -4.55 12.21 2.81
N MET A 206 -5.82 12.48 2.47
CA MET A 206 -6.61 13.59 3.01
C MET A 206 -5.91 14.95 2.94
N HIS A 207 -5.10 15.15 1.89
CA HIS A 207 -4.28 16.34 1.71
C HIS A 207 -4.47 16.87 0.28
N ALA A 208 -5.30 17.91 0.17
CA ALA A 208 -5.77 18.41 -1.12
C ALA A 208 -4.65 18.85 -2.07
N PRO A 209 -3.59 19.58 -1.63
CA PRO A 209 -2.49 19.96 -2.52
C PRO A 209 -1.75 18.76 -3.14
N THR A 210 -1.79 17.58 -2.51
CA THR A 210 -1.11 16.38 -3.04
C THR A 210 -2.03 15.38 -3.70
N LEU A 211 -3.35 15.65 -3.78
CA LEU A 211 -4.31 14.73 -4.39
C LEU A 211 -3.93 14.38 -5.84
N ILE A 212 -3.65 15.39 -6.67
CA ILE A 212 -3.27 15.20 -8.08
C ILE A 212 -1.94 14.44 -8.21
N PRO A 213 -0.80 14.91 -7.64
CA PRO A 213 0.46 14.19 -7.79
C PRO A 213 0.40 12.77 -7.22
N LEU A 214 -0.28 12.54 -6.09
CA LEU A 214 -0.44 11.19 -5.53
C LEU A 214 -1.39 10.31 -6.35
N THR A 215 -2.37 10.88 -7.04
CA THR A 215 -3.22 10.13 -7.98
C THR A 215 -2.38 9.59 -9.14
N PHE A 216 -1.52 10.42 -9.72
CA PHE A 216 -0.61 10.03 -10.80
C PHE A 216 0.44 9.02 -10.31
N PHE A 217 1.05 9.26 -9.15
CA PHE A 217 1.99 8.33 -8.54
C PHE A 217 1.31 6.98 -8.27
N GLY A 218 0.11 7.01 -7.71
CA GLY A 218 -0.67 5.82 -7.43
C GLY A 218 -1.04 5.03 -8.69
N ALA A 219 -1.43 5.72 -9.76
CA ALA A 219 -1.68 5.11 -11.05
C ALA A 219 -0.39 4.50 -11.64
N ALA A 220 0.77 5.16 -11.48
CA ALA A 220 2.05 4.64 -11.93
C ALA A 220 2.42 3.34 -11.20
N LEU A 221 2.32 3.30 -9.87
CA LEU A 221 2.54 2.11 -9.04
C LEU A 221 1.66 0.92 -9.48
N ALA A 222 0.38 1.17 -9.78
CA ALA A 222 -0.52 0.14 -10.32
C ALA A 222 -0.08 -0.35 -11.72
N GLY A 223 0.50 0.54 -12.55
CA GLY A 223 1.13 0.17 -13.82
C GLY A 223 2.38 -0.69 -13.66
N LEU A 224 3.24 -0.39 -12.68
CA LEU A 224 4.42 -1.19 -12.34
C LEU A 224 4.00 -2.60 -11.92
N TYR A 225 3.04 -2.68 -10.99
CA TYR A 225 2.46 -3.95 -10.54
C TYR A 225 1.87 -4.75 -11.71
N ARG A 226 1.07 -4.12 -12.59
CA ARG A 226 0.48 -4.79 -13.75
C ARG A 226 1.55 -5.33 -14.70
N THR A 227 2.64 -4.59 -14.90
CA THR A 227 3.72 -4.96 -15.84
C THR A 227 4.53 -6.14 -15.33
N LYS A 228 4.82 -6.15 -14.03
CA LYS A 228 5.70 -7.15 -13.40
C LYS A 228 4.95 -8.29 -12.72
N ASN A 229 3.64 -8.13 -12.50
CA ASN A 229 2.80 -9.06 -11.76
C ASN A 229 3.42 -9.43 -10.39
N SER A 230 3.94 -8.40 -9.73
CA SER A 230 4.74 -8.46 -8.51
C SER A 230 4.58 -7.13 -7.76
N LEU A 231 4.40 -7.20 -6.44
CA LEU A 231 4.37 -6.01 -5.59
C LEU A 231 5.77 -5.41 -5.39
N LEU A 232 6.84 -6.19 -5.57
CA LEU A 232 8.19 -5.73 -5.25
C LEU A 232 8.58 -4.43 -6.00
N PRO A 233 8.34 -4.30 -7.32
CA PRO A 233 8.68 -3.07 -8.01
C PRO A 233 8.00 -1.81 -7.48
N SER A 234 6.74 -1.93 -7.06
CA SER A 234 5.98 -0.80 -6.53
C SER A 234 6.29 -0.54 -5.04
N ILE A 235 6.65 -1.56 -4.27
CA ILE A 235 7.17 -1.40 -2.89
C ILE A 235 8.51 -0.65 -2.87
N LEU A 236 9.35 -0.86 -3.89
CA LEU A 236 10.69 -0.26 -3.97
C LEU A 236 10.71 1.18 -4.54
N LEU A 237 9.58 1.69 -5.04
CA LEU A 237 9.49 3.00 -5.68
C LEU A 237 9.24 4.11 -4.64
#